data_AF-A0A2N0NPN4-F1
#
_entry.id   AF-A0A2N0NPN4-F1
#
_cell.length_a   1.000
_cell.length_b   1.000
_cell.length_c   1.000
_cell.angle_alpha   90.00
_cell.angle_beta   90.00
_cell.angle_gamma   90.00
#
_symmetry.space_group_name_H-M   'P 1'
#
loop_
_entity.id
_entity.type
_entity.pdbx_description
1 polymer ?
#
loop_
_entity_poly.entity_id
_entity_poly.type
_entity_poly.pdbx_seq_one_letter_code
_entity_poly.pdbx_strand_id
1 'polypeptide(L)'
;MAEINAYQRILEDLRQLQPTEIVAYPPPYTITAGLEEKFDLINAAIERSKRIDDRILMLANVYYLGHFLEVEIRDNTRRGQFLQQLSIHFRTIAIRTYYIFEVSGVEQIMRTTHTTPTMIRKLSTAEYKDLVFKSIEIFNGVENPGGSGVNRIIT
;
A
#
# COMPACT_ATOMS: atom_id res chain seq x y z
N MET A 1 7.93 13.64 -25.48
CA MET A 1 7.80 13.32 -24.04
C MET A 1 7.33 11.88 -23.95
N ALA A 2 8.10 10.99 -23.32
CA ALA A 2 7.66 9.61 -23.12
C ALA A 2 6.48 9.60 -22.13
N GLU A 3 5.42 8.86 -22.44
CA GLU A 3 4.29 8.68 -21.54
C GLU A 3 4.79 7.98 -20.27
N ILE A 4 4.75 8.67 -19.12
CA ILE A 4 5.10 8.08 -17.83
C ILE A 4 4.05 7.00 -17.52
N ASN A 5 4.45 5.74 -17.64
CA ASN A 5 3.59 4.59 -17.40
C ASN A 5 3.28 4.39 -15.90
N ALA A 6 2.31 3.53 -15.59
CA ALA A 6 1.84 3.30 -14.22
C ALA A 6 2.96 2.87 -13.25
N TYR A 7 3.89 2.04 -13.72
CA TYR A 7 5.06 1.60 -12.94
C TYR A 7 5.91 2.78 -12.48
N GLN A 8 6.28 3.67 -13.41
CA GLN A 8 7.17 4.78 -13.11
C GLN A 8 6.57 5.76 -12.10
N ARG A 9 5.27 6.04 -12.20
CA ARG A 9 4.57 6.91 -11.22
C ARG A 9 4.53 6.31 -9.81
N ILE A 10 4.33 4.99 -9.71
CA ILE A 10 4.31 4.32 -8.41
C ILE A 10 5.72 4.30 -7.81
N LEU A 11 6.76 4.05 -8.62
CA LEU A 11 8.14 4.10 -8.16
C LEU A 11 8.55 5.49 -7.68
N GLU A 12 8.14 6.55 -8.39
CA GLU A 12 8.36 7.94 -7.98
C GLU A 12 7.66 8.24 -6.64
N ASP A 13 6.42 7.76 -6.47
CA ASP A 13 5.69 7.90 -5.21
C ASP A 13 6.30 7.12 -4.04
N LEU A 14 6.88 5.94 -4.30
CA LEU A 14 7.62 5.19 -3.28
C LEU A 14 8.87 5.94 -2.79
N ARG A 15 9.44 6.81 -3.62
CA ARG A 15 10.61 7.64 -3.28
C ARG A 15 10.23 9.01 -2.69
N GLN A 16 8.94 9.33 -2.54
CA GLN A 16 8.52 10.59 -1.95
C GLN A 16 8.91 10.68 -0.47
N LEU A 17 9.64 11.74 -0.13
CA LEU A 17 10.05 12.03 1.24
C LEU A 17 9.21 13.12 1.90
N GLN A 18 8.30 13.74 1.14
CA GLN A 18 7.47 14.84 1.59
C GLN A 18 5.98 14.45 1.62
N PRO A 19 5.22 14.98 2.60
CA PRO A 19 5.72 15.77 3.73
C PRO A 19 6.54 14.91 4.72
N THR A 20 7.49 15.54 5.41
CA THR A 20 8.36 14.87 6.39
C THR A 20 7.54 14.32 7.55
N GLU A 21 6.66 15.14 8.11
CA GLU A 21 5.69 14.73 9.13
C GLU A 21 4.42 14.21 8.47
N ILE A 22 4.03 12.98 8.83
CA ILE A 22 2.83 12.33 8.34
C ILE A 22 2.00 11.89 9.54
N VAL A 23 0.71 12.20 9.51
CA VAL A 23 -0.27 11.54 10.38
C VAL A 23 -0.77 10.31 9.63
N ALA A 24 -0.37 9.13 10.10
CA ALA A 24 -0.83 7.86 9.56
C ALA A 24 -2.36 7.80 9.65
N TYR A 25 -3.03 7.54 8.53
CA TYR A 25 -4.47 7.31 8.53
C TYR A 25 -4.74 5.97 9.25
N PRO A 26 -5.50 5.94 10.35
CA PRO A 26 -5.67 4.72 11.14
C PRO A 26 -6.55 3.68 10.41
N PRO A 27 -6.46 2.40 10.78
CA PRO A 27 -7.38 1.39 10.27
C PRO A 27 -8.84 1.77 10.62
N PRO A 28 -9.82 1.46 9.75
CA PRO A 28 -11.23 1.82 9.96
C PRO A 28 -11.94 0.96 11.03
N TYR A 29 -11.20 0.16 11.78
CA TYR A 29 -11.70 -0.80 12.76
C TYR A 29 -10.86 -0.77 14.04
N THR A 30 -11.44 -1.24 15.13
CA THR A 30 -10.72 -1.43 16.40
C THR A 30 -9.96 -2.76 16.39
N ILE A 31 -8.89 -2.86 17.19
CA ILE A 31 -8.11 -4.10 17.29
C ILE A 31 -8.91 -5.29 17.84
N THR A 32 -9.98 -5.00 18.60
CA THR A 32 -10.88 -5.99 19.22
C THR A 32 -12.03 -6.43 18.31
N ALA A 33 -12.24 -5.76 17.17
CA ALA A 33 -13.32 -6.11 16.24
C ALA A 33 -13.14 -7.54 15.68
N GLY A 34 -14.25 -8.23 15.46
CA GLY A 34 -14.26 -9.54 14.79
C GLY A 34 -13.84 -9.44 13.32
N LEU A 35 -13.49 -10.58 12.68
CA LEU A 35 -13.03 -10.56 11.27
C LEU A 35 -14.11 -10.03 10.32
N GLU A 36 -15.36 -10.46 10.52
CA GLU A 36 -16.52 -10.04 9.73
C GLU A 36 -16.75 -8.53 9.88
N GLU A 37 -16.73 -8.04 11.12
CA GLU A 37 -16.86 -6.60 11.42
C GLU A 37 -15.71 -5.79 10.80
N LYS A 38 -14.46 -6.25 10.92
CA LYS A 38 -13.30 -5.61 10.28
C LYS A 38 -13.50 -5.52 8.77
N PHE A 39 -13.91 -6.62 8.13
CA PHE A 39 -14.15 -6.66 6.69
C PHE A 39 -15.24 -5.67 6.26
N ASP A 40 -16.36 -5.61 6.97
CA ASP A 40 -17.47 -4.70 6.68
C ASP A 40 -17.05 -3.23 6.86
N LEU A 41 -16.33 -2.90 7.93
CA LEU A 41 -15.83 -1.55 8.18
C LEU A 41 -14.82 -1.11 7.12
N ILE A 42 -13.91 -2.00 6.71
CA ILE A 42 -12.96 -1.72 5.61
C ILE A 42 -13.72 -1.44 4.32
N ASN A 43 -14.67 -2.29 3.94
CA ASN A 43 -15.46 -2.09 2.71
C ASN A 43 -16.28 -0.80 2.77
N ALA A 44 -16.89 -0.48 3.91
CA ALA A 44 -17.61 0.77 4.11
C ALA A 44 -16.70 2.01 3.95
N ALA A 45 -15.47 1.95 4.46
CA ALA A 45 -14.48 3.02 4.33
C ALA A 45 -13.98 3.18 2.88
N ILE A 46 -13.80 2.07 2.15
CA ILE A 46 -13.51 2.06 0.71
C ILE A 46 -14.64 2.70 -0.08
N GLU A 47 -15.89 2.33 0.17
CA GLU A 47 -17.04 2.93 -0.52
C GLU A 47 -17.21 4.41 -0.17
N ARG A 48 -16.93 4.79 1.07
CA ARG A 48 -16.92 6.19 1.48
C ARG A 48 -15.86 6.99 0.72
N SER A 49 -14.62 6.53 0.69
CA SER A 49 -13.50 7.22 0.00
C SER A 49 -13.77 7.37 -1.50
N LYS A 50 -14.36 6.36 -2.16
CA LYS A 50 -14.83 6.47 -3.55
C LYS A 50 -15.89 7.58 -3.72
N ARG A 51 -16.88 7.66 -2.82
CA ARG A 51 -17.96 8.65 -2.93
C ARG A 51 -17.49 10.10 -2.77
N ILE A 52 -16.45 10.33 -1.99
CA ILE A 52 -15.86 11.67 -1.78
C ILE A 52 -14.67 11.95 -2.71
N ASP A 53 -14.38 11.05 -3.65
CA ASP A 53 -13.25 11.11 -4.58
C ASP A 53 -11.88 11.33 -3.90
N ASP A 54 -11.70 10.75 -2.71
CA ASP A 54 -10.45 10.84 -1.97
C ASP A 54 -9.56 9.63 -2.29
N ARG A 55 -8.63 9.86 -3.23
CA ARG A 55 -7.69 8.85 -3.70
C ARG A 55 -6.77 8.32 -2.60
N ILE A 56 -6.27 9.19 -1.71
CA ILE A 56 -5.31 8.78 -0.67
C ILE A 56 -6.03 7.90 0.34
N LEU A 57 -7.23 8.30 0.78
CA LEU A 57 -8.06 7.46 1.64
C LEU A 57 -8.45 6.15 0.97
N MET A 58 -8.74 6.17 -0.34
CA MET A 58 -9.02 4.95 -1.07
C MET A 58 -7.83 3.99 -1.05
N LEU A 59 -6.61 4.48 -1.30
CA LEU A 59 -5.40 3.66 -1.23
C LEU A 59 -5.14 3.14 0.18
N ALA A 60 -5.28 3.97 1.21
CA ALA A 60 -5.07 3.57 2.59
C ALA A 60 -6.05 2.47 3.03
N ASN A 61 -7.34 2.61 2.70
CA ASN A 61 -8.33 1.59 3.03
C ASN A 61 -8.14 0.29 2.23
N VAL A 62 -7.69 0.40 0.96
CA VAL A 62 -7.34 -0.76 0.13
C VAL A 62 -6.08 -1.47 0.66
N TYR A 63 -5.11 -0.73 1.16
CA TYR A 63 -3.95 -1.29 1.87
C TYR A 63 -4.40 -2.08 3.10
N TYR A 64 -5.30 -1.52 3.92
CA TYR A 64 -5.84 -2.23 5.07
C TYR A 64 -6.63 -3.49 4.69
N LEU A 65 -7.34 -3.48 3.56
CA LEU A 65 -7.97 -4.69 3.04
C LEU A 65 -6.92 -5.76 2.67
N GLY A 66 -5.84 -5.36 2.01
CA GLY A 66 -4.75 -6.27 1.68
C GLY A 66 -4.07 -6.85 2.92
N HIS A 67 -3.76 -6.02 3.92
CA HIS A 67 -3.22 -6.47 5.21
C HIS A 67 -4.18 -7.43 5.92
N PHE A 68 -5.49 -7.11 5.95
CA PHE A 68 -6.52 -7.99 6.50
C PHE A 68 -6.50 -9.36 5.83
N LEU A 69 -6.42 -9.38 4.50
CA LEU A 69 -6.43 -10.62 3.72
C LEU A 69 -5.14 -11.43 3.84
N GLU A 70 -3.96 -10.80 3.90
CA GLU A 70 -2.68 -11.50 3.88
C GLU A 70 -2.13 -11.82 5.28
N VAL A 71 -2.48 -11.03 6.31
CA VAL A 71 -1.83 -11.09 7.64
C VAL A 71 -2.80 -11.46 8.75
N GLU A 72 -3.97 -10.81 8.82
CA GLU A 72 -4.91 -11.00 9.94
C GLU A 72 -5.58 -12.38 9.89
N ILE A 73 -5.94 -12.85 8.69
CA ILE A 73 -6.64 -14.13 8.52
C ILE A 73 -5.62 -15.27 8.38
N ARG A 74 -5.28 -15.92 9.50
CA ARG A 74 -4.36 -17.07 9.51
C ARG A 74 -4.93 -18.34 8.90
N ASP A 75 -6.26 -18.47 8.87
CA ASP A 75 -6.95 -19.62 8.29
C ASP A 75 -7.23 -19.40 6.80
N ASN A 76 -6.59 -20.21 5.95
CA ASN A 76 -6.76 -20.17 4.50
C ASN A 76 -8.20 -20.40 4.04
N THR A 77 -8.99 -21.20 4.75
CA THR A 77 -10.40 -21.44 4.41
C THR A 77 -11.22 -20.18 4.65
N ARG A 78 -11.10 -19.56 5.82
CA ARG A 78 -11.73 -18.25 6.10
C ARG A 78 -11.25 -17.16 5.15
N ARG A 79 -9.95 -17.10 4.84
CA ARG A 79 -9.42 -16.14 3.86
C ARG A 79 -10.08 -16.32 2.50
N GLY A 80 -10.27 -17.57 2.06
CA GLY A 80 -11.00 -17.91 0.85
C GLY A 80 -12.45 -17.38 0.83
N GLN A 81 -13.16 -17.45 1.96
CA GLN A 81 -14.53 -16.94 2.09
C GLN A 81 -14.61 -15.42 1.93
N PHE A 82 -13.70 -14.66 2.54
CA PHE A 82 -13.64 -13.21 2.35
C PHE A 82 -13.24 -12.82 0.93
N LEU A 83 -12.25 -13.52 0.36
CA LEU A 83 -11.86 -13.30 -1.03
C LEU A 83 -13.05 -13.50 -1.97
N GLN A 84 -13.86 -14.55 -1.79
CA GLN A 84 -15.03 -14.83 -2.62
C GLN A 84 -16.03 -13.67 -2.72
N GLN A 85 -16.12 -12.83 -1.68
CA GLN A 85 -17.00 -11.65 -1.65
C GLN A 85 -16.46 -10.47 -2.48
N LEU A 86 -15.19 -10.50 -2.87
CA LEU A 86 -14.55 -9.44 -3.65
C LEU A 86 -14.49 -9.80 -5.14
N SER A 87 -14.58 -8.80 -6.01
CA SER A 87 -14.29 -9.01 -7.44
C SER A 87 -12.81 -9.33 -7.65
N ILE A 88 -12.48 -10.09 -8.71
CA ILE A 88 -11.09 -10.45 -9.01
C ILE A 88 -10.18 -9.22 -9.15
N HIS A 89 -10.70 -8.15 -9.77
CA HIS A 89 -9.98 -6.89 -9.90
C HIS A 89 -9.68 -6.27 -8.53
N PHE A 90 -10.64 -6.30 -7.61
CA PHE A 90 -10.47 -5.69 -6.30
C PHE A 90 -9.52 -6.50 -5.42
N ARG A 91 -9.58 -7.83 -5.48
CA ARG A 91 -8.59 -8.72 -4.83
C ARG A 91 -7.17 -8.38 -5.28
N THR A 92 -6.94 -8.25 -6.60
CA THR A 92 -5.64 -7.91 -7.15
C THR A 92 -5.14 -6.55 -6.65
N ILE A 93 -6.01 -5.54 -6.62
CA ILE A 93 -5.63 -4.21 -6.13
C ILE A 93 -5.24 -4.29 -4.65
N ALA A 94 -6.08 -4.86 -3.80
CA ALA A 94 -5.83 -4.91 -2.34
C ALA A 94 -4.52 -5.62 -2.01
N ILE A 95 -4.33 -6.84 -2.52
CA ILE A 95 -3.13 -7.64 -2.26
C ILE A 95 -1.87 -6.93 -2.75
N ARG A 96 -1.89 -6.39 -3.98
CA ARG A 96 -0.71 -5.71 -4.53
C ARG A 96 -0.41 -4.40 -3.81
N THR A 97 -1.44 -3.65 -3.42
CA THR A 97 -1.26 -2.41 -2.64
C THR A 97 -0.58 -2.73 -1.32
N TYR A 98 -1.04 -3.78 -0.62
CA TYR A 98 -0.41 -4.21 0.62
C TYR A 98 1.08 -4.55 0.41
N TYR A 99 1.41 -5.44 -0.51
CA TYR A 99 2.81 -5.85 -0.70
C TYR A 99 3.73 -4.74 -1.21
N ILE A 100 3.24 -3.80 -2.03
CA ILE A 100 4.04 -2.66 -2.49
C ILE A 100 4.40 -1.75 -1.30
N PHE A 101 3.48 -1.55 -0.36
CA PHE A 101 3.65 -0.65 0.79
C PHE A 101 3.89 -1.40 2.11
N GLU A 102 4.22 -2.69 2.08
CA GLU A 102 4.31 -3.52 3.30
C GLU A 102 5.40 -3.01 4.25
N VAL A 103 6.57 -2.68 3.70
CA VAL A 103 7.72 -2.21 4.48
C VAL A 103 7.53 -0.77 4.95
N SER A 104 6.92 0.07 4.12
CA SER A 104 6.82 1.52 4.36
C SER A 104 5.53 1.95 5.05
N GLY A 105 4.54 1.07 5.11
CA GLY A 105 3.27 1.28 5.78
C GLY A 105 2.34 2.26 5.08
N VAL A 106 1.26 2.60 5.79
CA VAL A 106 0.28 3.59 5.33
C VAL A 106 0.90 4.99 5.26
N GLU A 107 1.97 5.23 6.03
CA GLU A 107 2.73 6.47 6.07
C GLU A 107 3.22 6.87 4.68
N GLN A 108 3.73 5.91 3.90
CA GLN A 108 4.17 6.21 2.55
C GLN A 108 3.01 6.41 1.58
N ILE A 109 1.86 5.76 1.81
CA ILE A 109 0.64 6.02 1.04
C ILE A 109 0.21 7.48 1.19
N MET A 110 0.33 8.05 2.39
CA MET A 110 0.02 9.45 2.66
C MET A 110 0.95 10.44 1.93
N ARG A 111 2.12 9.99 1.45
CA ARG A 111 3.06 10.79 0.63
C ARG A 111 2.84 10.65 -0.88
N THR A 112 1.96 9.75 -1.32
CA THR A 112 1.74 9.50 -2.75
C THR A 112 1.10 10.70 -3.44
N THR A 113 1.63 11.08 -4.60
CA THR A 113 1.13 12.20 -5.40
C THR A 113 0.34 11.74 -6.62
N HIS A 114 0.59 10.52 -7.13
CA HIS A 114 0.02 10.08 -8.42
C HIS A 114 -0.61 8.69 -8.41
N THR A 115 -0.18 7.83 -7.50
CA THR A 115 -0.58 6.42 -7.41
C THR A 115 -2.09 6.33 -7.29
N THR A 116 -2.69 5.45 -8.07
CA THR A 116 -4.12 5.14 -8.00
C THR A 116 -4.31 3.63 -7.92
N PRO A 117 -5.42 3.15 -7.34
CA PRO A 117 -5.78 1.73 -7.38
C PRO A 117 -5.79 1.15 -8.80
N THR A 118 -6.22 1.94 -9.79
CA THR A 118 -6.23 1.52 -11.21
C THR A 118 -4.82 1.34 -11.77
N MET A 119 -3.85 2.18 -11.39
CA MET A 119 -2.45 1.99 -11.78
C MET A 119 -1.90 0.67 -11.24
N ILE A 120 -2.13 0.38 -9.95
CA ILE A 120 -1.72 -0.88 -9.30
C ILE A 120 -2.33 -2.11 -10.01
N ARG A 121 -3.62 -2.02 -10.39
CA ARG A 121 -4.29 -3.07 -11.16
C ARG A 121 -3.63 -3.32 -12.52
N LYS A 122 -3.19 -2.27 -13.19
CA LYS A 122 -2.65 -2.31 -14.56
C LYS A 122 -1.21 -2.85 -14.63
N LEU A 123 -0.50 -2.92 -13.51
CA LEU A 123 0.84 -3.49 -13.47
C LEU A 123 0.84 -4.92 -14.03
N SER A 124 1.81 -5.23 -14.88
CA SER A 124 2.15 -6.61 -15.16
C SER A 124 2.65 -7.31 -13.89
N THR A 125 2.67 -8.64 -13.91
CA THR A 125 3.24 -9.41 -12.79
C THR A 125 4.73 -9.10 -12.57
N ALA A 126 5.48 -8.80 -13.64
CA ALA A 126 6.89 -8.43 -13.55
C ALA A 126 7.08 -7.07 -12.88
N GLU A 127 6.37 -6.03 -13.34
CA GLU A 127 6.41 -4.68 -12.76
C GLU A 127 5.96 -4.68 -11.30
N TYR A 128 4.91 -5.43 -10.95
CA TYR A 128 4.46 -5.59 -9.58
C TYR A 128 5.56 -6.17 -8.68
N LYS A 129 6.18 -7.29 -9.09
CA LYS A 129 7.25 -7.94 -8.31
C LYS A 129 8.46 -7.02 -8.15
N ASP A 130 8.81 -6.31 -9.21
CA ASP A 130 9.91 -5.34 -9.18
C ASP A 130 9.61 -4.18 -8.22
N LEU A 131 8.40 -3.61 -8.22
CA LEU A 131 8.00 -2.56 -7.27
C LEU A 131 8.04 -3.03 -5.81
N VAL A 132 7.63 -4.27 -5.53
CA VAL A 132 7.76 -4.86 -4.19
C VAL A 132 9.23 -4.93 -3.78
N PHE A 133 10.11 -5.40 -4.67
CA PHE A 133 11.55 -5.45 -4.41
C PHE A 133 12.15 -4.05 -4.21
N LYS A 134 11.77 -3.08 -5.06
CA LYS A 134 12.20 -1.68 -4.94
C LYS A 134 11.78 -1.05 -3.63
N SER A 135 10.55 -1.32 -3.18
CA SER A 135 10.07 -0.87 -1.86
C SER A 135 10.99 -1.38 -0.75
N ILE A 136 11.34 -2.67 -0.77
CA ILE A 136 12.30 -3.24 0.18
C ILE A 136 13.66 -2.53 0.10
N GLU A 137 14.21 -2.31 -1.10
CA GLU A 137 15.51 -1.65 -1.27
C GLU A 137 15.54 -0.20 -0.75
N ILE A 138 14.48 0.56 -1.02
CA ILE A 138 14.33 1.96 -0.62
C ILE A 138 14.27 2.05 0.92
N PHE A 139 13.43 1.23 1.56
CA PHE A 139 13.13 1.38 2.98
C PHE A 139 14.05 0.57 3.92
N ASN A 140 14.77 -0.43 3.40
CA ASN A 140 15.83 -1.12 4.15
C ASN A 140 17.24 -0.55 3.90
N GLY A 141 17.38 0.54 3.14
CA GLY A 141 18.65 1.25 2.95
C GLY A 141 19.63 0.58 1.96
N VAL A 142 19.13 -0.24 1.04
CA VAL A 142 19.94 -0.87 -0.01
C VAL A 142 20.15 0.06 -1.21
N GLU A 143 19.22 0.99 -1.46
CA GLU A 143 19.47 2.14 -2.34
C GLU A 143 20.40 3.16 -1.64
N ASN A 144 21.71 2.87 -1.59
CA ASN A 144 22.73 3.88 -1.33
C ASN A 144 23.07 4.60 -2.65
N PRO A 145 22.68 5.86 -2.87
CA PRO A 145 23.22 6.62 -3.98
C PRO A 145 24.55 7.24 -3.54
N GLY A 146 25.66 6.53 -3.72
CA GLY A 146 27.03 7.10 -3.75
C GLY A 146 27.52 7.82 -2.48
N GLY A 147 28.51 7.24 -1.82
CA GLY A 147 29.06 7.76 -0.57
C GLY A 147 29.63 9.17 -0.62
N SER A 148 29.51 9.86 0.51
CA SER A 148 30.59 10.70 1.03
C SER A 148 30.77 10.35 2.50
N GLY A 149 31.90 9.73 2.81
CA GLY A 149 32.30 9.51 4.19
C GLY A 149 32.54 10.86 4.86
N VAL A 150 31.84 11.11 5.95
CA VAL A 150 32.40 11.90 7.06
C VAL A 150 32.04 11.18 8.35
N ASN A 151 33.06 10.48 8.81
CA ASN A 151 33.26 10.07 10.19
C ASN A 151 32.83 11.18 11.17
N ARG A 152 31.86 10.92 12.04
CA ARG A 152 31.82 11.54 13.38
C ARG A 152 31.45 10.52 14.43
N ILE A 153 32.51 10.03 15.04
CA ILE A 153 32.61 9.46 16.38
C ILE A 153 32.13 10.50 17.43
N ILE A 154 31.71 9.99 18.59
CA ILE A 154 31.59 10.62 19.94
C ILE A 154 30.39 11.59 20.06
N THR A 155 29.45 11.46 21.02
CA THR A 155 29.48 10.97 22.40
C THR A 155 28.12 10.42 22.80
#